data_AF-A0A348WHV7-F1
#
_entry.id   AF-A0A348WHV7-F1
#
_cell.length_a   1.000
_cell.length_b   1.000
_cell.length_c   1.000
_cell.angle_alpha   90.00
_cell.angle_beta   90.00
_cell.angle_gamma   90.00
#
_symmetry.space_group_name_H-M   'P 1'
#
loop_
_entity.id
_entity.type
_entity.pdbx_description
1 polymer ?
#
loop_
_entity_poly.entity_id
_entity_poly.type
_entity_poly.pdbx_seq_one_letter_code
_entity_poly.pdbx_strand_id
1 'polypeptide(L)'
;MAEKKINGALKTALELGPIAAFFVAYLWLKDEVFTIGGTEYDGFVVVTAGFIPVFLASIAALWWLTGHLSRMQVVTAVLIVVFGGLSVWFNDPRFFKMKPTIIYLLFGGVLGAGLLRGQSYLQSLMDGLMPLTHEGWMILTRRLMIFFFGLAILNEVIWR
;
A
#
# COMPACT_ATOMS: atom_id res chain seq x y z
N MET A 1 -11.61 23.77 -12.71
CA MET A 1 -10.31 23.34 -13.27
C MET A 1 -10.61 22.33 -14.37
N ALA A 2 -10.05 22.51 -15.56
CA ALA A 2 -10.42 21.75 -16.75
C ALA A 2 -10.03 20.28 -16.60
N GLU A 3 -11.03 19.39 -16.69
CA GLU A 3 -10.89 17.94 -16.69
C GLU A 3 -10.16 17.54 -17.99
N LYS A 4 -8.83 17.43 -17.90
CA LYS A 4 -8.00 17.06 -19.05
C LYS A 4 -8.28 15.58 -19.33
N LYS A 5 -9.03 15.29 -20.40
CA LYS A 5 -9.29 13.93 -20.89
C LYS A 5 -7.96 13.24 -21.20
N ILE A 6 -7.41 12.55 -20.21
CA ILE A 6 -6.26 11.67 -20.42
C ILE A 6 -6.74 10.47 -21.22
N ASN A 7 -5.91 10.05 -22.16
CA ASN A 7 -6.13 8.82 -22.90
C ASN A 7 -6.14 7.66 -21.89
N GLY A 8 -7.26 6.95 -21.73
CA GLY A 8 -7.43 5.93 -20.68
C GLY A 8 -6.30 4.89 -20.67
N ALA A 9 -5.74 4.58 -21.83
CA ALA A 9 -4.57 3.72 -21.97
C ALA A 9 -3.32 4.26 -21.24
N LEU A 10 -3.06 5.58 -21.25
CA LEU A 10 -1.94 6.20 -20.56
C LEU A 10 -2.12 6.13 -19.04
N LYS A 11 -3.35 6.34 -18.55
CA LYS A 11 -3.68 6.19 -17.13
C LYS A 11 -3.43 4.75 -16.67
N THR A 12 -3.97 3.78 -17.40
CA THR A 12 -3.77 2.36 -17.13
C THR A 12 -2.29 1.96 -17.18
N ALA A 13 -1.54 2.48 -18.16
CA ALA A 13 -0.10 2.22 -18.27
C ALA A 13 0.70 2.80 -17.09
N LEU A 14 0.32 3.97 -16.57
CA LEU A 14 0.97 4.55 -15.39
C LEU A 14 0.59 3.84 -14.08
N GLU A 15 -0.62 3.28 -13.98
CA GLU A 15 -1.06 2.52 -12.81
C GLU A 15 -0.49 1.09 -12.79
N LEU A 16 -0.50 0.39 -13.93
CA LEU A 16 -0.03 -1.00 -14.03
C LEU A 16 1.45 -1.11 -14.38
N GLY A 17 2.03 -0.12 -15.05
CA GLY A 17 3.42 -0.13 -15.51
C GLY A 17 4.44 -0.41 -14.41
N PRO A 18 4.41 0.30 -13.27
CA PRO A 18 5.32 0.03 -12.15
C PRO A 18 5.18 -1.38 -11.60
N ILE A 19 3.95 -1.86 -11.50
CA ILE A 19 3.64 -3.19 -10.97
C ILE A 19 4.17 -4.27 -11.92
N ALA A 20 3.94 -4.11 -13.22
CA ALA A 20 4.47 -5.01 -14.24
C ALA A 20 6.01 -4.99 -14.26
N ALA A 21 6.62 -3.79 -14.21
CA ALA A 21 8.07 -3.64 -14.15
C ALA A 21 8.67 -4.30 -12.90
N PHE A 22 8.03 -4.15 -11.74
CA PHE A 22 8.40 -4.86 -10.51
C PHE A 22 8.35 -6.37 -10.70
N PHE A 23 7.26 -6.89 -11.26
CA PHE A 23 7.11 -8.33 -11.47
C PHE A 23 8.19 -8.90 -12.41
N VAL A 24 8.48 -8.21 -13.51
CA VAL A 24 9.53 -8.62 -14.44
C VAL A 24 10.89 -8.60 -13.76
N ALA A 25 11.23 -7.51 -13.08
CA ALA A 25 12.49 -7.38 -12.35
C ALA A 25 12.60 -8.44 -11.24
N TYR A 26 11.52 -8.70 -10.50
CA TYR A 26 11.47 -9.71 -9.45
C TYR A 26 11.70 -11.11 -10.02
N LEU A 27 11.01 -11.49 -11.10
CA LEU A 27 11.19 -12.82 -11.70
C LEU A 27 12.61 -13.06 -12.22
N TRP A 28 13.30 -12.01 -12.67
CA TRP A 28 14.68 -12.11 -13.15
C TRP A 28 15.71 -12.16 -12.03
N LEU A 29 15.47 -11.46 -10.92
CA LEU A 29 16.47 -11.26 -9.88
C LEU A 29 16.17 -12.07 -8.61
N LYS A 30 15.00 -12.69 -8.47
CA LYS A 30 14.59 -13.38 -7.22
C LYS A 30 15.53 -14.50 -6.76
N ASP A 31 16.27 -15.12 -7.68
CA ASP A 31 17.17 -16.23 -7.37
C ASP A 31 18.64 -15.76 -7.22
N GLU A 32 18.90 -14.45 -7.39
CA GLU A 32 20.22 -13.82 -7.27
C GLU A 32 20.38 -13.18 -5.88
N VAL A 33 21.56 -13.38 -5.28
CA VAL A 33 21.97 -12.73 -4.03
C VAL A 33 23.08 -11.74 -4.36
N PHE A 34 22.84 -10.47 -4.03
CA PHE A 34 23.76 -9.38 -4.33
C PHE A 34 24.56 -8.99 -3.09
N THR A 35 25.88 -9.15 -3.16
CA THR A 35 26.78 -8.72 -2.08
C THR A 35 27.15 -7.25 -2.30
N ILE A 36 26.47 -6.32 -1.62
CA ILE A 36 26.78 -4.89 -1.69
C ILE A 36 27.46 -4.50 -0.37
N GLY A 37 28.72 -4.04 -0.43
CA GLY A 37 29.44 -3.53 0.75
C GLY A 37 29.72 -4.56 1.85
N GLY A 38 29.76 -5.85 1.53
CA GLY A 38 29.96 -6.94 2.51
C GLY A 38 28.68 -7.48 3.15
N THR A 39 27.52 -6.96 2.76
CA THR A 39 26.19 -7.47 3.16
C THR A 39 25.50 -8.17 2.00
N GLU A 40 24.96 -9.36 2.25
CA GLU A 40 24.17 -10.13 1.29
C GLU A 40 22.73 -9.60 1.24
N TYR A 41 22.31 -9.14 0.07
CA TYR A 41 20.94 -8.71 -0.19
C TYR A 41 20.27 -9.72 -1.11
N ASP A 42 19.13 -10.27 -0.68
CA ASP A 42 18.27 -11.04 -1.56
C ASP A 42 17.80 -10.18 -2.74
N GLY A 43 17.64 -10.79 -3.91
CA GLY A 43 17.12 -10.12 -5.10
C GLY A 43 15.76 -9.46 -4.87
N PHE A 44 14.94 -9.97 -3.94
CA PHE A 44 13.71 -9.30 -3.51
C PHE A 44 13.97 -7.89 -2.95
N VAL A 45 15.01 -7.72 -2.12
CA VAL A 45 15.34 -6.44 -1.49
C VAL A 45 15.82 -5.43 -2.53
N VAL A 46 16.69 -5.88 -3.44
CA VAL A 46 17.20 -5.04 -4.54
C VAL A 46 16.06 -4.58 -5.46
N VAL A 47 15.17 -5.50 -5.83
CA VAL A 47 14.01 -5.19 -6.68
C VAL A 47 13.04 -4.25 -5.97
N THR A 48 12.80 -4.45 -4.68
CA THR A 48 11.96 -3.55 -3.87
C THR A 48 12.57 -2.14 -3.80
N ALA A 49 13.89 -2.05 -3.60
CA ALA A 49 14.60 -0.77 -3.56
C ALA A 49 14.49 -0.01 -4.89
N GLY A 50 14.55 -0.70 -6.03
CA GLY A 50 14.34 -0.10 -7.35
C GLY A 50 12.87 0.24 -7.65
N PHE A 51 11.93 -0.56 -7.15
CA PHE A 51 10.51 -0.35 -7.39
C PHE A 51 9.95 0.87 -6.68
N ILE A 52 10.33 1.12 -5.43
CA ILE A 52 9.83 2.27 -4.66
C ILE A 52 9.99 3.61 -5.43
N PRO A 53 11.17 3.99 -5.94
CA PRO A 53 11.33 5.24 -6.68
C PRO A 53 10.59 5.24 -8.02
N VAL A 54 10.52 4.11 -8.72
CA VAL A 54 9.74 4.00 -9.97
C VAL A 54 8.26 4.18 -9.71
N PHE A 55 7.72 3.52 -8.68
CA PHE A 55 6.34 3.64 -8.27
C PHE A 55 5.98 5.06 -7.85
N LEU A 56 6.85 5.71 -7.05
CA LEU A 56 6.69 7.11 -6.66
C LEU A 56 6.73 8.04 -7.88
N ALA A 57 7.64 7.83 -8.82
CA ALA A 57 7.72 8.62 -10.04
C ALA A 57 6.45 8.46 -10.90
N SER A 58 5.89 7.25 -10.99
CA SER A 58 4.64 7.01 -11.71
C SER A 58 3.43 7.64 -11.02
N ILE A 59 3.36 7.60 -9.69
CA ILE A 59 2.32 8.32 -8.94
C ILE A 59 2.47 9.84 -9.11
N ALA A 60 3.69 10.37 -9.08
CA ALA A 60 3.95 11.79 -9.29
C ALA A 60 3.59 12.22 -10.72
N ALA A 61 3.93 11.41 -11.72
CA ALA A 61 3.54 11.63 -13.10
C ALA A 61 2.02 11.58 -13.28
N LEU A 62 1.35 10.60 -12.65
CA LEU A 62 -0.10 10.50 -12.64
C LEU A 62 -0.72 11.76 -12.05
N TRP A 63 -0.23 12.21 -10.89
CA TRP A 63 -0.70 13.44 -10.25
C TRP A 63 -0.50 14.67 -11.14
N TRP A 64 0.63 14.79 -11.82
CA TRP A 64 0.90 15.92 -12.70
C TRP A 64 -0.02 15.91 -13.94
N LEU A 65 -0.40 14.73 -14.42
CA LEU A 65 -1.27 14.56 -15.57
C LEU A 65 -2.75 14.74 -15.22
N THR A 66 -3.24 14.09 -14.14
CA THR A 66 -4.66 14.09 -13.73
C THR A 66 -5.01 15.27 -12.84
N GLY A 67 -4.03 15.87 -12.15
CA GLY A 67 -4.26 16.88 -11.11
C GLY A 67 -4.97 16.35 -9.87
N HIS A 68 -5.23 15.04 -9.81
CA HIS A 68 -6.01 14.41 -8.75
C HIS A 68 -5.39 13.06 -8.35
N LEU A 69 -5.03 12.96 -7.08
CA LEU A 69 -4.62 11.72 -6.42
C LEU A 69 -5.77 11.28 -5.52
N SER A 70 -6.24 10.04 -5.69
CA SER A 70 -7.25 9.51 -4.77
C SER A 70 -6.61 9.31 -3.39
N ARG A 71 -7.40 9.47 -2.31
CA ARG A 71 -6.89 9.23 -0.96
C ARG A 71 -6.32 7.83 -0.79
N MET A 72 -6.91 6.85 -1.49
CA MET A 72 -6.42 5.47 -1.51
C MET A 72 -5.03 5.36 -2.13
N GLN A 73 -4.74 6.07 -3.22
CA GLN A 73 -3.40 6.09 -3.83
C GLN A 73 -2.36 6.71 -2.90
N VAL A 74 -2.70 7.79 -2.21
CA VAL A 74 -1.79 8.44 -1.24
C VAL A 74 -1.47 7.49 -0.09
N VAL A 75 -2.48 6.84 0.49
CA VAL A 75 -2.27 5.85 1.57
C VAL A 75 -1.39 4.71 1.07
N THR A 76 -1.66 4.15 -0.11
CA THR A 76 -0.84 3.09 -0.71
C THR A 76 0.60 3.53 -0.93
N ALA A 77 0.83 4.77 -1.40
CA ALA A 77 2.18 5.31 -1.57
C ALA A 77 2.92 5.44 -0.25
N VAL A 78 2.28 6.00 0.78
CA VAL A 78 2.87 6.09 2.11
C VAL A 78 3.22 4.71 2.66
N LEU A 79 2.31 3.73 2.52
CA LEU A 79 2.56 2.36 2.96
C LEU A 79 3.74 1.73 2.21
N ILE A 80 3.81 1.86 0.89
CA ILE A 80 4.92 1.32 0.10
C ILE A 80 6.25 1.96 0.48
N VAL A 81 6.29 3.29 0.70
CA VAL A 81 7.52 3.98 1.10
C VAL A 81 7.97 3.55 2.49
N VAL A 82 7.06 3.55 3.46
CA VAL A 82 7.38 3.21 4.85
C VAL A 82 7.74 1.74 4.96
N PHE A 83 6.85 0.84 4.55
CA PHE A 83 7.06 -0.60 4.69
C PHE A 83 8.06 -1.15 3.67
N GLY A 84 8.06 -0.66 2.44
CA GLY A 84 9.06 -1.04 1.44
C GLY A 84 10.45 -0.54 1.83
N GLY A 85 10.58 0.72 2.24
CA GLY A 85 11.85 1.27 2.73
C GLY A 85 12.38 0.54 3.96
N LEU A 86 11.51 0.25 4.94
CA LEU A 86 11.86 -0.57 6.10
C LEU A 86 12.30 -2.00 5.69
N SER A 87 11.74 -2.56 4.61
CA SER A 87 12.16 -3.89 4.12
C SER A 87 13.59 -3.87 3.61
N VAL A 88 13.92 -2.82 2.86
CA VAL A 88 15.28 -2.62 2.33
C VAL A 88 16.26 -2.38 3.47
N TRP A 89 15.84 -1.61 4.47
CA TRP A 89 16.68 -1.28 5.63
C TRP A 89 16.93 -2.47 6.56
N PHE A 90 15.90 -3.23 6.92
CA PHE A 90 16.04 -4.31 7.90
C PHE A 90 16.66 -5.58 7.30
N ASN A 91 16.49 -5.84 6.00
CA ASN A 91 17.01 -7.04 5.31
C ASN A 91 16.82 -8.35 6.12
N ASP A 92 15.72 -8.46 6.89
CA ASP A 92 15.48 -9.54 7.84
C ASP A 92 14.15 -10.26 7.52
N PRO A 93 14.16 -11.60 7.33
CA PRO A 93 12.96 -12.40 7.09
C PRO A 93 11.91 -12.32 8.21
N ARG A 94 12.26 -11.95 9.45
CA ARG A 94 11.30 -11.72 10.54
C ARG A 94 10.44 -10.48 10.30
N PHE A 95 11.03 -9.45 9.70
CA PHE A 95 10.32 -8.21 9.37
C PHE A 95 9.23 -8.45 8.31
N PHE A 96 9.45 -9.40 7.41
CA PHE A 96 8.45 -9.81 6.42
C PHE A 96 7.19 -10.39 7.04
N LYS A 97 7.32 -11.08 8.17
CA LYS A 97 6.22 -11.78 8.83
C LYS A 97 5.47 -10.90 9.84
N MET A 98 6.13 -9.89 10.42
CA MET A 98 5.49 -8.88 11.27
C MET A 98 4.76 -7.78 10.49
N LYS A 99 5.15 -7.52 9.24
CA LYS A 99 4.53 -6.53 8.34
C LYS A 99 2.99 -6.57 8.34
N PRO A 100 2.34 -7.73 8.10
CA PRO A 100 0.88 -7.79 8.05
C PRO A 100 0.24 -7.38 9.38
N THR A 101 0.77 -7.83 10.53
CA THR A 101 0.25 -7.44 11.86
C THR A 101 0.27 -5.92 12.03
N ILE A 102 1.39 -5.26 11.71
CA ILE A 102 1.52 -3.79 11.86
C ILE A 102 0.52 -3.07 10.96
N ILE A 103 0.40 -3.51 9.70
CA ILE A 103 -0.55 -2.92 8.74
C ILE A 103 -1.99 -3.10 9.25
N TYR A 104 -2.37 -4.30 9.71
CA TYR A 104 -3.71 -4.56 10.23
C TYR A 104 -4.02 -3.75 11.49
N LEU A 105 -3.06 -3.61 12.40
CA LEU A 105 -3.22 -2.75 13.58
C LEU A 105 -3.35 -1.27 13.19
N LEU A 106 -2.58 -0.81 12.21
CA LEU A 106 -2.63 0.58 11.74
C LEU A 106 -3.97 0.87 11.07
N PHE A 107 -4.43 0.02 10.16
CA PHE A 107 -5.75 0.16 9.54
C PHE A 107 -6.89 0.03 10.56
N GLY A 108 -6.85 -0.98 11.43
CA GLY A 108 -7.82 -1.16 12.50
C GLY A 108 -7.86 0.04 13.44
N GLY A 109 -6.71 0.57 13.84
CA GLY A 109 -6.57 1.75 14.69
C GLY A 109 -7.08 3.03 14.03
N VAL A 110 -6.75 3.26 12.76
CA VAL A 110 -7.23 4.44 12.00
C VAL A 110 -8.76 4.38 11.81
N LEU A 111 -9.31 3.22 11.47
CA LEU A 111 -10.76 3.03 11.35
C LEU A 111 -11.45 3.20 12.70
N GLY A 112 -10.86 2.71 13.78
CA GLY A 112 -11.36 2.89 15.14
C GLY A 112 -11.33 4.34 15.61
N ALA A 113 -10.23 5.06 15.34
CA ALA A 113 -10.13 6.49 15.62
C ALA A 113 -11.17 7.30 14.83
N GLY A 114 -11.41 6.94 13.57
CA GLY A 114 -12.51 7.51 12.77
C GLY A 114 -13.87 7.25 13.41
N LEU A 115 -14.13 6.01 13.84
CA LEU A 115 -15.38 5.62 14.47
C LEU A 115 -15.63 6.37 15.78
N LEU A 116 -14.60 6.56 16.62
CA LEU A 116 -14.67 7.36 17.85
C LEU A 116 -14.99 8.84 17.57
N ARG A 117 -14.58 9.34 16.40
CA ARG A 117 -14.87 10.71 15.94
C ARG A 117 -16.22 10.82 15.23
N GLY A 118 -16.99 9.74 15.14
CA GLY A 118 -18.26 9.68 14.43
C GLY A 118 -18.12 9.78 12.90
N GLN A 119 -16.92 9.52 12.35
CA GLN A 119 -16.68 9.62 10.91
C GLN A 119 -16.19 8.30 10.31
N SER A 120 -16.75 7.94 9.16
CA SER A 120 -16.28 6.80 8.39
C SER A 120 -15.05 7.19 7.57
N TYR A 121 -13.86 6.90 8.08
CA TYR A 121 -12.63 7.06 7.31
C TYR A 121 -12.60 6.13 6.10
N LEU A 122 -13.31 5.01 6.17
CA LEU A 122 -13.52 4.14 5.01
C LEU A 122 -14.31 4.85 3.89
N GLN A 123 -15.37 5.59 4.24
CA GLN A 123 -16.13 6.39 3.28
C GLN A 123 -15.24 7.44 2.61
N SER A 124 -14.40 8.10 3.41
CA SER A 124 -13.43 9.08 2.92
C SER A 124 -12.41 8.46 1.97
N LEU A 125 -11.93 7.25 2.25
CA LEU A 125 -10.97 6.53 1.41
C LEU A 125 -11.58 6.00 0.12
N MET A 126 -12.80 5.47 0.20
CA MET A 126 -13.52 4.90 -0.94
C MET A 126 -14.24 5.95 -1.80
N ASP A 127 -14.18 7.22 -1.42
CA ASP A 127 -14.72 8.37 -2.17
C ASP A 127 -16.14 8.16 -2.74
N GLY A 128 -16.99 7.47 -1.98
CA GLY A 128 -18.38 7.22 -2.39
C GLY A 128 -18.59 6.16 -3.47
N LEU A 129 -17.61 5.27 -3.72
CA LEU A 129 -17.73 4.14 -4.66
C LEU A 129 -18.95 3.24 -4.43
N MET A 130 -19.57 3.29 -3.25
CA MET A 130 -20.79 2.58 -2.93
C MET A 130 -21.88 3.57 -2.47
N PRO A 131 -23.13 3.45 -2.97
CA PRO A 131 -24.26 4.29 -2.58
C PRO A 131 -24.81 3.85 -1.21
N LEU A 132 -23.99 4.00 -0.16
CA LEU A 132 -24.36 3.68 1.22
C LEU A 132 -24.76 4.95 1.98
N THR A 133 -25.74 4.82 2.87
CA THR A 133 -26.06 5.85 3.84
C THR A 133 -24.90 6.05 4.82
N HIS A 134 -24.86 7.21 5.48
CA HIS A 134 -23.84 7.48 6.49
C HIS A 134 -23.82 6.43 7.61
N GLU A 135 -25.00 5.96 8.05
CA GLU A 135 -25.12 4.86 9.01
C GLU A 135 -24.54 3.55 8.48
N GLY A 136 -24.80 3.21 7.21
CA GLY A 136 -24.22 2.03 6.56
C GLY A 136 -22.69 2.08 6.55
N TRP A 137 -22.12 3.25 6.27
CA TRP A 137 -20.67 3.47 6.33
C TRP A 137 -20.08 3.32 7.73
N MET A 138 -20.79 3.74 8.76
CA MET A 138 -20.37 3.58 10.16
C MET A 138 -20.39 2.11 10.58
N ILE A 139 -21.44 1.36 10.22
CA ILE A 139 -21.54 -0.08 10.49
C ILE A 139 -20.43 -0.84 9.75
N LEU A 140 -20.20 -0.52 8.48
CA LEU A 140 -19.16 -1.15 7.67
C LEU A 140 -17.77 -0.88 8.25
N THR A 141 -17.48 0.37 8.60
CA THR A 141 -16.22 0.77 9.26
C THR A 141 -16.02 0.01 10.56
N ARG A 142 -17.06 -0.14 11.38
CA ARG A 142 -16.99 -0.88 12.64
C ARG A 142 -16.68 -2.37 12.41
N ARG A 143 -17.35 -3.00 11.46
CA ARG A 143 -17.12 -4.42 11.11
C ARG A 143 -15.71 -4.63 10.57
N LEU A 144 -15.25 -3.75 9.68
CA LEU A 144 -13.90 -3.81 9.13
C LEU A 144 -12.83 -3.57 10.19
N MET A 145 -13.02 -2.60 11.08
CA MET A 145 -12.12 -2.38 12.22
C MET A 145 -11.97 -3.66 13.05
N ILE A 146 -13.08 -4.29 13.44
CA ILE A 146 -13.06 -5.55 14.21
C ILE A 146 -12.37 -6.66 13.41
N PHE A 147 -12.65 -6.75 12.11
CA PHE A 147 -12.02 -7.71 11.21
C PHE A 147 -10.50 -7.52 11.12
N PHE A 148 -10.02 -6.28 10.97
CA PHE A 148 -8.59 -5.97 10.96
C PHE A 148 -7.91 -6.31 12.28
N PHE A 149 -8.53 -5.99 13.42
CA PHE A 149 -7.99 -6.42 14.72
C PHE A 149 -7.98 -7.95 14.87
N GLY A 150 -9.03 -8.63 14.39
CA GLY A 150 -9.08 -10.08 14.35
C GLY A 150 -7.97 -10.68 13.50
N LEU A 151 -7.70 -10.12 12.32
CA LEU A 151 -6.59 -10.52 11.46
C LEU A 151 -5.23 -10.24 12.10
N ALA A 152 -5.07 -9.10 12.77
CA ALA A 152 -3.84 -8.79 13.49
C ALA A 152 -3.55 -9.84 14.58
N ILE A 153 -4.55 -10.18 15.40
CA ILE A 153 -4.43 -11.20 16.45
C ILE A 153 -4.15 -12.56 15.83
N LEU A 154 -4.91 -12.97 14.81
CA LEU A 154 -4.74 -14.26 14.15
C LEU A 154 -3.35 -14.38 13.51
N ASN A 155 -2.88 -13.34 12.82
CA ASN A 155 -1.55 -13.31 12.22
C ASN A 155 -0.46 -13.44 13.31
N GLU A 156 -0.60 -12.71 14.42
CA GLU A 156 0.33 -12.79 15.55
C GLU A 156 0.36 -14.20 16.17
N VAL A 157 -0.80 -14.85 16.31
CA VAL A 157 -0.91 -16.22 16.86
C VAL A 157 -0.33 -17.27 15.92
N ILE A 158 -0.54 -17.16 14.61
CA ILE A 158 0.01 -18.10 13.63
C ILE A 158 1.53 -17.94 13.50
N TRP A 159 2.01 -16.71 13.66
CA TRP A 159 3.41 -16.37 13.48
C TRP A 159 4.31 -16.73 14.68
N ARG A 160 3.74 -16.76 15.89
CA ARG A 160 4.44 -17.12 17.13
C ARG A 160 4.55 -18.62 17.34
#